data_AF-W1WZW9-F1
#
_entry.id   AF-W1WZW9-F1
#
_cell.length_a   1.000
_cell.length_b   1.000
_cell.length_c   1.000
_cell.angle_alpha   90.00
_cell.angle_beta   90.00
_cell.angle_gamma   90.00
#
_symmetry.space_group_name_H-M   'P 1'
#
loop_
_entity.id
_entity.type
_entity.pdbx_description
1 polymer ?
#
loop_
_entity_poly.entity_id
_entity_poly.type
_entity_poly.pdbx_seq_one_letter_code
_entity_poly.pdbx_strand_id
1 'polypeptide(L)'
;ILCETPPGRIQIEVGVQSTHKKTLDAINRYNDWPYIQKAIRPIIEAGRTHVHMDLIVGLPHENKARFGLSFNDLFSLQPHALQIGFLKLLKGSGVRRMEEYQYISDPLAPYEVLSTHVLPYKDVRFLKHFEDVFERFYNSERFRTVFGYIGSKLIKEHTDTSITGEDTITNHVPPMKKYDPTKVEPKKDAFSYFCEMTQAWLDAGHHKVNLKDIDQIEFLYNFFLSKGDKVAAELLQYDTLVSYRGKVRSEAVGLPKQTKELLQEGEAF
;
A
#
# COMPACT_ATOMS: atom_id res chain seq x y z
N ILE A 1 27.51 6.05 -5.13
CA ILE A 1 27.20 5.69 -3.72
C ILE A 1 25.88 4.91 -3.60
N LEU A 2 24.69 5.56 -3.62
CA LEU A 2 23.42 4.87 -3.32
C LEU A 2 23.11 3.69 -4.28
N CYS A 3 23.56 3.74 -5.53
CA CYS A 3 23.39 2.66 -6.50
C CYS A 3 24.51 1.60 -6.46
N GLU A 4 25.57 1.77 -5.67
CA GLU A 4 26.81 0.97 -5.74
C GLU A 4 27.19 0.30 -4.41
N THR A 5 26.79 0.89 -3.28
CA THR A 5 27.08 0.34 -1.95
C THR A 5 26.53 -1.08 -1.82
N PRO A 6 27.21 -2.01 -1.12
CA PRO A 6 26.68 -3.36 -0.91
C PRO A 6 25.27 -3.37 -0.28
N PRO A 7 24.39 -4.32 -0.64
CA PRO A 7 23.06 -4.45 -0.06
C PRO A 7 23.07 -4.51 1.47
N GLY A 8 22.03 -3.94 2.10
CA GLY A 8 21.85 -3.96 3.56
C GLY A 8 22.71 -2.96 4.33
N ARG A 9 23.38 -2.02 3.64
CA ARG A 9 24.23 -1.00 4.29
C ARG A 9 23.57 0.36 4.44
N ILE A 10 22.65 0.71 3.55
CA ILE A 10 22.00 2.02 3.52
C ILE A 10 20.50 1.82 3.38
N GLN A 11 19.75 2.55 4.19
CA GLN A 11 18.33 2.80 4.04
C GLN A 11 18.14 4.31 3.93
N ILE A 12 17.30 4.75 2.99
CA ILE A 12 16.90 6.14 2.85
C ILE A 12 15.39 6.27 3.04
N GLU A 13 14.99 7.38 3.65
CA GLU A 13 13.58 7.75 3.83
C GLU A 13 13.29 8.99 2.99
N VAL A 14 12.27 8.88 2.14
CA VAL A 14 11.81 9.96 1.28
C VAL A 14 10.42 10.36 1.75
N GLY A 15 10.36 11.36 2.62
CA GLY A 15 9.10 11.89 3.11
C GLY A 15 8.34 12.64 2.02
N VAL A 16 7.54 11.97 1.21
CA VAL A 16 6.72 12.65 0.19
C VAL A 16 5.48 13.28 0.85
N GLN A 17 4.87 12.57 1.79
CA GLN A 17 3.67 12.94 2.55
C GLN A 17 2.40 13.00 1.69
N SER A 18 2.47 13.63 0.52
CA SER A 18 1.41 13.70 -0.50
C SER A 18 2.01 14.09 -1.86
N THR A 19 1.37 13.70 -2.96
CA THR A 19 1.67 14.21 -4.31
C THR A 19 0.73 15.34 -4.73
N HIS A 20 -0.25 15.68 -3.89
CA HIS A 20 -1.24 16.71 -4.19
C HIS A 20 -0.70 18.10 -3.82
N LYS A 21 -0.46 18.94 -4.83
CA LYS A 21 0.11 20.29 -4.67
C LYS A 21 -0.63 21.16 -3.65
N LYS A 22 -1.98 21.15 -3.66
CA LYS A 22 -2.77 21.93 -2.68
C LYS A 22 -2.56 21.44 -1.25
N THR A 23 -2.48 20.13 -1.04
CA THR A 23 -2.16 19.54 0.27
C THR A 23 -0.79 20.02 0.73
N LEU A 24 0.22 19.92 -0.13
CA LEU A 24 1.61 20.30 0.15
C LEU A 24 1.74 21.80 0.48
N ASP A 25 1.09 22.67 -0.29
CA ASP A 25 1.05 24.11 -0.02
C ASP A 25 0.40 24.42 1.34
N ALA A 26 -0.71 23.73 1.66
CA ALA A 26 -1.42 23.90 2.92
C ALA A 26 -0.61 23.49 4.15
N ILE A 27 0.43 22.65 3.98
CA ILE A 27 1.37 22.28 5.05
C ILE A 27 2.74 22.95 4.91
N ASN A 28 2.87 23.93 4.01
CA ASN A 28 4.11 24.63 3.69
C ASN A 28 5.27 23.68 3.32
N ARG A 29 4.95 22.61 2.57
CA ARG A 29 5.93 21.64 2.07
C ARG A 29 6.13 21.85 0.57
N TYR A 30 7.38 21.91 0.14
CA TYR A 30 7.74 21.91 -1.27
C TYR A 30 8.28 20.55 -1.66
N ASN A 31 7.61 19.87 -2.60
CA ASN A 31 8.11 18.65 -3.24
C ASN A 31 8.13 18.86 -4.76
N ASP A 32 9.30 18.67 -5.37
CA ASP A 32 9.44 18.56 -6.83
C ASP A 32 9.26 17.09 -7.22
N TRP A 33 8.01 16.70 -7.51
CA TRP A 33 7.67 15.31 -7.80
C TRP A 33 8.41 14.74 -9.02
N PRO A 34 8.48 15.42 -10.18
CA PRO A 34 9.28 14.97 -11.32
C PRO A 34 10.75 14.74 -10.97
N TYR A 35 11.36 15.64 -10.18
CA TYR A 35 12.73 15.46 -9.73
C TYR A 35 12.88 14.24 -8.80
N ILE A 36 11.99 14.08 -7.82
CA ILE A 36 12.00 12.93 -6.90
C ILE A 36 11.91 11.62 -7.69
N GLN A 37 10.97 11.52 -8.64
CA GLN A 37 10.83 10.32 -9.48
C GLN A 37 12.11 10.04 -10.27
N LYS A 38 12.71 11.06 -10.90
CA LYS A 38 13.95 10.93 -11.66
C LYS A 38 15.13 10.50 -10.78
N ALA A 39 15.22 10.99 -9.55
CA ALA A 39 16.31 10.70 -8.63
C ALA A 39 16.18 9.32 -7.98
N ILE A 40 14.96 8.90 -7.64
CA ILE A 40 14.71 7.67 -6.86
C ILE A 40 14.66 6.41 -7.73
N ARG A 41 14.14 6.48 -8.96
CA ARG A 41 14.04 5.30 -9.86
C ARG A 41 15.36 4.54 -10.01
N PRO A 42 16.50 5.19 -10.34
CA PRO A 42 17.78 4.47 -10.48
C PRO A 42 18.29 3.82 -9.19
N ILE A 43 17.88 4.34 -8.02
CA ILE A 43 18.28 3.81 -6.71
C ILE A 43 17.49 2.53 -6.40
N ILE A 44 16.17 2.56 -6.66
CA ILE A 44 15.30 1.40 -6.50
C ILE A 44 15.72 0.29 -7.47
N GLU A 45 15.90 0.62 -8.74
CA GLU A 45 16.30 -0.34 -9.80
C GLU A 45 17.66 -1.00 -9.51
N ALA A 46 18.58 -0.28 -8.87
CA ALA A 46 19.86 -0.86 -8.46
C ALA A 46 19.70 -1.97 -7.40
N GLY A 47 18.63 -1.95 -6.59
CA GLY A 47 18.36 -2.96 -5.56
C GLY A 47 19.41 -3.03 -4.45
N ARG A 48 20.21 -1.96 -4.27
CA ARG A 48 21.35 -1.92 -3.34
C ARG A 48 21.11 -1.09 -2.08
N THR A 49 20.29 -0.04 -2.20
CA THR A 49 19.87 0.81 -1.08
C THR A 49 18.39 0.58 -0.85
N HIS A 50 18.02 0.34 0.41
CA HIS A 50 16.62 0.20 0.79
C HIS A 50 15.95 1.58 0.80
N VAL A 51 14.78 1.69 0.17
CA VAL A 51 14.08 2.97 -0.04
C VAL A 51 12.72 2.89 0.59
N HIS A 52 12.51 3.73 1.60
CA HIS A 52 11.23 3.98 2.25
C HIS A 52 10.64 5.27 1.68
N MET A 53 9.37 5.24 1.32
CA MET A 53 8.63 6.43 0.90
C MET A 53 7.38 6.61 1.75
N ASP A 54 7.18 7.82 2.27
CA ASP A 54 6.12 8.06 3.26
C ASP A 54 4.95 8.83 2.67
N LEU A 55 3.74 8.43 3.05
CA LEU A 55 2.49 9.19 2.90
C LEU A 55 1.89 9.46 4.27
N ILE A 56 1.17 10.58 4.42
CA ILE A 56 0.42 10.88 5.64
C ILE A 56 -1.06 11.01 5.32
N VAL A 57 -1.85 10.17 5.98
CA VAL A 57 -3.30 10.27 6.02
C VAL A 57 -3.73 11.40 6.96
N GLY A 58 -4.76 12.14 6.55
CA GLY A 58 -5.35 13.22 7.36
C GLY A 58 -4.75 14.59 7.09
N LEU A 59 -4.00 14.79 6.00
CA LEU A 59 -3.56 16.12 5.58
C LEU A 59 -4.72 16.97 5.01
N PRO A 60 -4.59 18.31 4.95
CA PRO A 60 -5.61 19.18 4.35
C PRO A 60 -5.90 18.83 2.88
N HIS A 61 -7.15 18.99 2.43
CA HIS A 61 -7.57 18.76 1.04
C HIS A 61 -7.37 17.32 0.53
N GLU A 62 -7.15 16.36 1.43
CA GLU A 62 -6.86 14.97 1.09
C GLU A 62 -7.93 14.03 1.62
N ASN A 63 -8.99 13.83 0.83
CA ASN A 63 -9.96 12.76 1.09
C ASN A 63 -9.39 11.39 0.67
N LYS A 64 -10.10 10.30 0.99
CA LYS A 64 -9.67 8.93 0.68
C LYS A 64 -9.33 8.72 -0.79
N ALA A 65 -10.12 9.28 -1.71
CA ALA A 65 -9.88 9.14 -3.15
C ALA A 65 -8.59 9.87 -3.58
N ARG A 66 -8.35 11.08 -3.06
CA ARG A 66 -7.14 11.85 -3.33
C ARG A 66 -5.89 11.18 -2.77
N PHE A 67 -5.98 10.67 -1.54
CA PHE A 67 -4.92 9.85 -0.92
C PHE A 67 -4.59 8.63 -1.81
N GLY A 68 -5.61 7.94 -2.31
CA GLY A 68 -5.42 6.78 -3.18
C GLY A 68 -4.63 7.07 -4.44
N LEU A 69 -4.80 8.27 -5.02
CA LEU A 69 -4.00 8.69 -6.16
C LEU A 69 -2.53 8.95 -5.76
N SER A 70 -2.25 9.56 -4.61
CA SER A 70 -0.88 9.70 -4.11
C SER A 70 -0.25 8.35 -3.76
N PHE A 71 -1.03 7.41 -3.21
CA PHE A 71 -0.62 6.03 -3.03
C PHE A 71 -0.20 5.40 -4.36
N ASN A 72 -1.03 5.52 -5.40
CA ASN A 72 -0.73 4.97 -6.73
C ASN A 72 0.54 5.61 -7.35
N ASP A 73 0.71 6.93 -7.19
CA ASP A 73 1.90 7.65 -7.68
C ASP A 73 3.19 7.07 -7.08
N LEU A 74 3.23 6.87 -5.77
CA LEU A 74 4.41 6.32 -5.09
C LEU A 74 4.55 4.82 -5.33
N PHE A 75 3.45 4.06 -5.32
CA PHE A 75 3.46 2.63 -5.59
C PHE A 75 4.04 2.34 -7.00
N SER A 76 3.81 3.22 -7.98
CA SER A 76 4.37 3.10 -9.33
C SER A 76 5.91 3.14 -9.40
N LEU A 77 6.56 3.64 -8.33
CA LEU A 77 8.02 3.62 -8.20
C LEU A 77 8.53 2.30 -7.64
N GLN A 78 7.64 1.45 -7.11
CA GLN A 78 7.96 0.18 -6.45
C GLN A 78 9.05 0.35 -5.36
N PRO A 79 8.86 1.27 -4.38
CA PRO A 79 9.80 1.37 -3.27
C PRO A 79 9.82 0.07 -2.46
N HIS A 80 10.92 -0.15 -1.75
CA HIS A 80 11.09 -1.34 -0.91
C HIS A 80 10.08 -1.33 0.25
N ALA A 81 9.76 -0.15 0.77
CA ALA A 81 8.65 0.06 1.69
C ALA A 81 7.89 1.35 1.34
N LEU A 82 6.56 1.28 1.44
CA LEU A 82 5.70 2.45 1.36
C LEU A 82 4.99 2.64 2.70
N GLN A 83 5.44 3.63 3.47
CA GLN A 83 4.94 3.88 4.81
C GLN A 83 3.68 4.74 4.75
N ILE A 84 2.65 4.33 5.48
CA ILE A 84 1.42 5.10 5.64
C ILE A 84 1.36 5.58 7.08
N GLY A 85 1.61 6.87 7.29
CA GLY A 85 1.46 7.52 8.58
C GLY A 85 0.09 8.15 8.75
N PHE A 86 -0.31 8.41 9.99
CA PHE A 86 -1.51 9.19 10.32
C PHE A 86 -1.09 10.50 10.97
N LEU A 87 -1.69 11.61 10.54
CA LEU A 87 -1.36 12.94 11.04
C LEU A 87 -1.58 13.00 12.56
N LYS A 88 -0.59 13.54 13.27
CA LYS A 88 -0.62 13.78 14.72
C LYS A 88 -0.53 15.28 14.99
N LEU A 89 -1.44 15.81 15.79
CA LEU A 89 -1.50 17.24 16.13
C LEU A 89 -0.66 17.50 17.38
N LEU A 90 0.64 17.74 17.17
CA LEU A 90 1.58 18.03 18.25
C LEU A 90 1.54 19.52 18.63
N LYS A 91 1.62 19.81 19.95
CA LYS A 91 1.77 21.19 20.44
C LYS A 91 3.02 21.83 19.84
N GLY A 92 2.87 23.00 19.22
CA GLY A 92 3.97 23.72 18.57
C GLY A 92 4.24 23.33 17.12
N SER A 93 3.57 22.30 16.57
CA SER A 93 3.52 22.11 15.12
C SER A 93 2.76 23.30 14.52
N GLY A 94 3.24 23.86 13.40
CA GLY A 94 2.78 25.12 12.80
C GLY A 94 1.32 25.16 12.33
N VAL A 95 0.48 24.24 12.80
CA VAL A 95 -0.95 24.10 12.49
C VAL A 95 -1.76 25.17 13.23
N ARG A 96 -1.42 26.44 13.00
CA ARG A 96 -2.25 27.61 13.43
C ARG A 96 -3.60 27.65 12.72
N ARG A 97 -3.77 26.83 11.66
CA ARG A 97 -4.97 26.70 10.81
C ARG A 97 -5.85 25.49 11.15
N MET A 98 -5.74 24.93 12.36
CA MET A 98 -6.54 23.73 12.72
C MET A 98 -8.05 23.95 12.56
N GLU A 99 -8.52 25.15 12.88
CA GLU A 99 -9.93 25.51 12.75
C GLU A 99 -10.42 25.49 11.29
N GLU A 100 -9.59 25.92 10.34
CA GLU A 100 -9.93 25.97 8.91
C GLU A 100 -10.24 24.58 8.34
N TYR A 101 -9.52 23.55 8.81
CA TYR A 101 -9.64 22.18 8.30
C TYR A 101 -10.49 21.27 9.18
N GLN A 102 -11.12 21.82 10.21
CA GLN A 102 -12.06 21.13 11.11
C GLN A 102 -11.48 19.80 11.64
N TYR A 103 -10.24 19.84 12.13
CA TYR A 103 -9.61 18.66 12.70
C TYR A 103 -10.32 18.19 13.96
N ILE A 104 -10.61 16.91 14.00
CA ILE A 104 -10.95 16.19 15.23
C ILE A 104 -9.80 15.22 15.49
N SER A 105 -9.17 15.30 16.65
CA SER A 105 -8.06 14.43 17.06
C SER A 105 -8.36 13.71 18.36
N ASP A 106 -7.63 12.62 18.61
CA ASP A 106 -7.61 11.98 19.90
C ASP A 106 -7.10 12.97 20.97
N PRO A 107 -7.80 13.14 22.12
CA PRO A 107 -7.30 13.98 23.20
C PRO A 107 -6.09 13.38 23.92
N LEU A 108 -5.81 12.08 23.74
CA LEU A 108 -4.66 11.41 24.32
C LEU A 108 -3.50 11.35 23.33
N ALA A 109 -2.27 11.36 23.86
CA ALA A 109 -1.09 11.13 23.04
C ALA A 109 -1.22 9.79 22.30
N PRO A 110 -0.88 9.73 20.99
CA PRO A 110 -0.09 10.70 20.24
C PRO A 110 -0.89 11.81 19.51
N TYR A 111 -2.13 12.10 19.91
CA TYR A 111 -2.99 13.16 19.34
C TYR A 111 -3.29 12.97 17.85
N GLU A 112 -3.56 11.72 17.48
CA GLU A 112 -3.78 11.37 16.08
C GLU A 112 -5.12 11.92 15.57
N VAL A 113 -5.13 12.36 14.32
CA VAL A 113 -6.32 12.87 13.64
C VAL A 113 -7.31 11.75 13.41
N LEU A 114 -8.53 11.96 13.88
CA LEU A 114 -9.68 11.07 13.73
C LEU A 114 -10.53 11.47 12.52
N SER A 115 -10.61 12.76 12.20
CA SER A 115 -11.25 13.25 10.96
C SER A 115 -10.84 14.68 10.61
N THR A 116 -11.13 15.07 9.37
CA THR A 116 -10.94 16.42 8.82
C THR A 116 -12.18 16.87 8.06
N HIS A 117 -12.22 18.13 7.62
CA HIS A 117 -13.24 18.69 6.72
C HIS A 117 -13.51 17.89 5.44
N VAL A 118 -12.56 17.05 4.99
CA VAL A 118 -12.68 16.23 3.76
C VAL A 118 -12.51 14.73 4.00
N LEU A 119 -12.10 14.31 5.19
CA LEU A 119 -11.83 12.92 5.53
C LEU A 119 -12.62 12.51 6.78
N PRO A 120 -13.79 11.87 6.62
CA PRO A 120 -14.62 11.48 7.75
C PRO A 120 -14.00 10.32 8.55
N TYR A 121 -14.41 10.18 9.82
CA TYR A 121 -13.87 9.16 10.73
C TYR A 121 -13.94 7.73 10.19
N LYS A 122 -15.02 7.38 9.51
CA LYS A 122 -15.18 6.05 8.88
C LYS A 122 -14.06 5.74 7.88
N ASP A 123 -13.59 6.74 7.15
CA ASP A 123 -12.55 6.57 6.14
C ASP A 123 -11.17 6.52 6.80
N VAL A 124 -10.92 7.32 7.84
CA VAL A 124 -9.70 7.21 8.66
C VAL A 124 -9.60 5.82 9.28
N ARG A 125 -10.69 5.30 9.84
CA ARG A 125 -10.74 3.95 10.43
C ARG A 125 -10.50 2.87 9.39
N PHE A 126 -11.09 2.99 8.20
CA PHE A 126 -10.81 2.07 7.11
C PHE A 126 -9.34 2.13 6.70
N LEU A 127 -8.77 3.33 6.57
CA LEU A 127 -7.36 3.51 6.18
C LEU A 127 -6.39 2.96 7.23
N LYS A 128 -6.75 2.93 8.51
CA LYS A 128 -5.97 2.22 9.54
C LYS A 128 -5.92 0.71 9.29
N HIS A 129 -7.05 0.12 8.92
CA HIS A 129 -7.07 -1.29 8.53
C HIS A 129 -6.32 -1.54 7.22
N PHE A 130 -6.40 -0.60 6.28
CA PHE A 130 -5.62 -0.64 5.05
C PHE A 130 -4.12 -0.63 5.34
N GLU A 131 -3.66 0.26 6.21
CA GLU A 131 -2.25 0.34 6.61
C GLU A 131 -1.78 -0.95 7.27
N ASP A 132 -2.54 -1.50 8.23
CA ASP A 132 -2.19 -2.77 8.89
C ASP A 132 -2.10 -3.95 7.90
N VAL A 133 -3.06 -4.05 6.97
CA VAL A 133 -3.05 -5.10 5.93
C VAL A 133 -1.88 -4.91 4.96
N PHE A 134 -1.64 -3.67 4.53
CA PHE A 134 -0.54 -3.34 3.64
C PHE A 134 0.83 -3.61 4.29
N GLU A 135 0.97 -3.26 5.57
CA GLU A 135 2.19 -3.50 6.35
C GLU A 135 2.49 -5.00 6.47
N ARG A 136 1.48 -5.80 6.83
CA ARG A 136 1.61 -7.25 6.98
C ARG A 136 2.03 -7.95 5.69
N PHE A 137 1.51 -7.51 4.55
CA PHE A 137 1.64 -8.26 3.31
C PHE A 137 2.65 -7.68 2.34
N TYR A 138 2.57 -6.39 2.07
CA TYR A 138 3.46 -5.74 1.13
C TYR A 138 4.79 -5.35 1.79
N ASN A 139 4.75 -4.57 2.89
CA ASN A 139 5.97 -4.06 3.52
C ASN A 139 6.75 -5.11 4.34
N SER A 140 6.15 -6.25 4.70
CA SER A 140 6.84 -7.29 5.47
C SER A 140 8.00 -7.97 4.73
N GLU A 141 8.10 -7.77 3.42
CA GLU A 141 9.10 -8.35 2.52
C GLU A 141 9.10 -9.89 2.44
N ARG A 142 8.20 -10.57 3.15
CA ARG A 142 8.07 -12.04 3.15
C ARG A 142 7.43 -12.58 1.88
N PHE A 143 6.74 -11.74 1.14
CA PHE A 143 5.92 -12.10 -0.03
C PHE A 143 6.36 -11.30 -1.27
N ARG A 144 7.67 -11.05 -1.39
CA ARG A 144 8.24 -10.17 -2.43
C ARG A 144 7.96 -10.67 -3.84
N THR A 145 8.02 -11.98 -4.09
CA THR A 145 7.83 -12.50 -5.45
C THR A 145 6.37 -12.32 -5.90
N VAL A 146 5.40 -12.67 -5.07
CA VAL A 146 3.98 -12.52 -5.41
C VAL A 146 3.57 -11.04 -5.52
N PHE A 147 4.01 -10.18 -4.59
CA PHE A 147 3.67 -8.76 -4.66
C PHE A 147 4.45 -7.98 -5.72
N GLY A 148 5.64 -8.43 -6.12
CA GLY A 148 6.34 -7.90 -7.29
C GLY A 148 5.60 -8.24 -8.60
N TYR A 149 5.05 -9.45 -8.71
CA TYR A 149 4.18 -9.84 -9.82
C TYR A 149 2.89 -9.00 -9.85
N ILE A 150 2.17 -8.92 -8.72
CA ILE A 150 0.94 -8.14 -8.58
C ILE A 150 1.21 -6.65 -8.88
N GLY A 151 2.28 -6.09 -8.32
CA GLY A 151 2.66 -4.69 -8.53
C GLY A 151 2.91 -4.39 -10.01
N SER A 152 3.69 -5.25 -10.68
CA SER A 152 3.95 -5.13 -12.12
C SER A 152 2.67 -5.21 -12.97
N LYS A 153 1.72 -6.07 -12.58
CA LYS A 153 0.42 -6.22 -13.25
C LYS A 153 -0.44 -4.96 -13.07
N LEU A 154 -0.59 -4.48 -11.83
CA LEU A 154 -1.38 -3.31 -11.49
C LEU A 154 -0.85 -2.03 -12.15
N ILE A 155 0.47 -1.86 -12.21
CA ILE A 155 1.09 -0.69 -12.87
C ILE A 155 0.78 -0.69 -14.37
N LYS A 156 0.89 -1.84 -15.05
CA LYS A 156 0.57 -1.97 -16.48
C LYS A 156 -0.90 -1.68 -16.78
N GLU A 157 -1.80 -2.28 -16.00
CA GLU A 157 -3.25 -2.07 -16.16
C GLU A 157 -3.64 -0.59 -15.92
N HIS A 158 -2.99 0.06 -14.96
CA HIS A 158 -3.20 1.49 -14.70
C HIS A 158 -2.73 2.37 -15.87
N THR A 159 -1.55 2.08 -16.44
CA THR A 159 -1.05 2.83 -17.61
C THR A 159 -1.93 2.66 -18.84
N ASP A 160 -2.45 1.45 -19.10
CA ASP A 160 -3.34 1.20 -20.25
C ASP A 160 -4.69 1.93 -20.11
N THR A 161 -5.18 2.07 -18.88
CA THR A 161 -6.42 2.82 -18.59
C THR A 161 -6.21 4.34 -18.74
N SER A 162 -5.01 4.86 -18.46
CA SER A 162 -4.68 6.28 -18.63
C SER A 162 -4.45 6.71 -20.09
N ILE A 163 -4.17 5.78 -21.01
CA ILE A 163 -4.01 6.07 -22.46
C ILE A 163 -5.38 6.18 -23.16
N THR A 164 -6.45 5.64 -22.56
CA THR A 164 -7.80 5.64 -23.14
C THR A 164 -8.71 6.76 -22.61
N GLY A 165 -8.21 7.61 -21.69
CA GLY A 165 -8.91 8.78 -21.20
C GLY A 165 -7.99 10.00 -21.20
N GLU A 166 -8.32 11.01 -22.01
CA GLU A 166 -7.67 12.32 -21.97
C GLU A 166 -7.72 12.92 -20.56
N ASP A 167 -6.57 13.02 -19.90
CA ASP A 167 -6.34 14.00 -18.83
C ASP A 167 -5.42 15.10 -19.38
N THR A 168 -5.92 15.85 -20.36
CA THR A 168 -5.40 17.18 -20.70
C THR A 168 -5.99 18.21 -19.74
N ILE A 169 -5.16 18.61 -18.79
CA ILE A 169 -5.18 19.81 -17.93
C ILE A 169 -6.20 20.89 -18.36
N THR A 170 -7.21 21.20 -17.53
CA THR A 170 -7.65 22.59 -17.25
C THR A 170 -8.29 22.72 -15.86
N ASN A 171 -7.93 23.78 -15.13
CA ASN A 171 -8.57 24.23 -13.89
C ASN A 171 -9.98 24.79 -14.16
N HIS A 172 -10.92 23.92 -14.50
CA HIS A 172 -12.33 24.25 -14.50
C HIS A 172 -13.07 23.19 -13.68
N VAL A 173 -13.67 23.57 -12.57
CA VAL A 173 -14.59 22.69 -11.82
C VAL A 173 -15.93 22.81 -12.53
N PRO A 174 -16.37 21.80 -13.32
CA PRO A 174 -17.72 21.81 -13.84
C PRO A 174 -18.68 21.64 -12.66
N PRO A 175 -19.91 22.17 -12.72
CA PRO A 175 -20.90 21.96 -11.66
C PRO A 175 -21.03 20.45 -11.41
N MET A 176 -20.98 20.05 -10.12
CA MET A 176 -21.03 18.65 -9.70
C MET A 176 -22.17 17.91 -10.42
N LYS A 177 -21.82 17.10 -11.42
CA LYS A 177 -22.74 16.06 -11.91
C LYS A 177 -22.97 15.11 -10.74
N LYS A 178 -24.24 14.84 -10.41
CA LYS A 178 -24.63 13.94 -9.33
C LYS A 178 -23.83 12.63 -9.45
N TYR A 179 -23.08 12.31 -8.40
CA TYR A 179 -22.37 11.05 -8.24
C TYR A 179 -23.38 9.91 -8.42
N ASP A 180 -23.22 9.13 -9.49
CA ASP A 180 -23.98 7.93 -9.77
C ASP A 180 -23.10 6.72 -9.40
N PRO A 181 -23.31 6.11 -8.22
CA PRO A 181 -22.49 4.98 -7.76
C PRO A 181 -22.64 3.72 -8.64
N THR A 182 -23.59 3.69 -9.57
CA THR A 182 -23.87 2.52 -10.42
C THR A 182 -23.03 2.48 -11.71
N LYS A 183 -22.23 3.51 -12.00
CA LYS A 183 -21.47 3.66 -13.26
C LYS A 183 -19.96 3.79 -13.09
N VAL A 184 -19.42 3.42 -11.94
CA VAL A 184 -17.96 3.42 -11.73
C VAL A 184 -17.44 2.05 -12.17
N GLU A 185 -16.83 1.97 -13.35
CA GLU A 185 -16.00 0.81 -13.66
C GLU A 185 -14.92 0.70 -12.57
N PRO A 186 -14.71 -0.48 -11.97
CA PRO A 186 -13.74 -0.64 -10.91
C PRO A 186 -12.36 -0.27 -11.45
N LYS A 187 -11.78 0.81 -10.94
CA LYS A 187 -10.43 1.23 -11.32
C LYS A 187 -9.46 0.11 -10.95
N LYS A 188 -8.79 -0.44 -11.95
CA LYS A 188 -7.70 -1.41 -11.78
C LYS A 188 -6.42 -0.66 -11.39
N ASP A 189 -6.39 -0.14 -10.17
CA ASP A 189 -5.22 0.52 -9.60
C ASP A 189 -4.82 -0.10 -8.26
N ALA A 190 -3.60 0.19 -7.82
CA ALA A 190 -3.03 -0.45 -6.64
C ALA A 190 -3.80 -0.12 -5.37
N PHE A 191 -4.18 1.14 -5.19
CA PHE A 191 -4.96 1.55 -4.02
C PHE A 191 -6.31 0.81 -3.96
N SER A 192 -7.00 0.67 -5.08
CA SER A 192 -8.27 -0.05 -5.16
C SER A 192 -8.08 -1.54 -4.86
N TYR A 193 -7.03 -2.17 -5.41
CA TYR A 193 -6.68 -3.56 -5.12
C TYR A 193 -6.44 -3.82 -3.62
N PHE A 194 -5.64 -2.98 -2.96
CA PHE A 194 -5.39 -3.12 -1.53
C PHE A 194 -6.62 -2.73 -0.69
N CYS A 195 -7.50 -1.84 -1.16
CA CYS A 195 -8.80 -1.60 -0.52
C CYS A 195 -9.68 -2.87 -0.55
N GLU A 196 -9.72 -3.58 -1.67
CA GLU A 196 -10.48 -4.84 -1.79
C GLU A 196 -9.90 -5.94 -0.88
N MET A 197 -8.56 -6.06 -0.83
CA MET A 197 -7.88 -6.97 0.09
C MET A 197 -8.19 -6.63 1.55
N THR A 198 -8.16 -5.34 1.89
CA THR A 198 -8.52 -4.86 3.23
C THR A 198 -9.97 -5.19 3.56
N GLN A 199 -10.89 -4.99 2.63
CA GLN A 199 -12.29 -5.32 2.87
C GLN A 199 -12.49 -6.82 3.10
N ALA A 200 -11.87 -7.67 2.27
CA ALA A 200 -11.90 -9.12 2.46
C ALA A 200 -11.31 -9.55 3.83
N TRP A 201 -10.25 -8.88 4.28
CA TRP A 201 -9.65 -9.11 5.60
C TRP A 201 -10.60 -8.74 6.75
N LEU A 202 -11.35 -7.63 6.59
CA LEU A 202 -12.34 -7.20 7.56
C LEU A 202 -13.56 -8.13 7.60
N ASP A 203 -14.04 -8.55 6.43
CA ASP A 203 -15.19 -9.46 6.29
C ASP A 203 -14.91 -10.83 6.90
N ALA A 204 -13.66 -11.30 6.80
CA ALA A 204 -13.19 -12.51 7.48
C ALA A 204 -12.99 -12.33 9.01
N GLY A 205 -13.14 -11.11 9.54
CA GLY A 205 -12.98 -10.81 10.95
C GLY A 205 -11.53 -10.83 11.46
N HIS A 206 -10.55 -10.88 10.56
CA HIS A 206 -9.14 -11.08 10.90
C HIS A 206 -8.53 -9.91 11.70
N HIS A 207 -9.07 -8.70 11.55
CA HIS A 207 -8.69 -7.53 12.35
C HIS A 207 -9.01 -7.65 13.86
N LYS A 208 -9.75 -8.67 14.29
CA LYS A 208 -10.16 -8.88 15.69
C LYS A 208 -9.30 -9.92 16.43
N VAL A 209 -8.41 -10.61 15.72
CA VAL A 209 -7.68 -11.78 16.24
C VAL A 209 -6.20 -11.67 15.90
N ASN A 210 -5.34 -12.23 16.76
CA ASN A 210 -3.93 -12.35 16.46
C ASN A 210 -3.69 -13.63 15.63
N LEU A 211 -3.54 -13.47 14.32
CA LEU A 211 -3.37 -14.58 13.39
C LEU A 211 -1.93 -15.10 13.35
N LYS A 212 -1.79 -16.43 13.28
CA LYS A 212 -0.49 -17.05 13.01
C LYS A 212 -0.12 -16.82 11.55
N ASP A 213 1.17 -16.94 11.24
CA ASP A 213 1.67 -16.79 9.87
C ASP A 213 0.89 -17.66 8.87
N ILE A 214 0.51 -18.89 9.26
CA ILE A 214 -0.25 -19.79 8.38
C ILE A 214 -1.65 -19.28 8.05
N ASP A 215 -2.36 -18.70 9.03
CA ASP A 215 -3.72 -18.17 8.81
C ASP A 215 -3.67 -16.95 7.87
N GLN A 216 -2.60 -16.15 7.97
CA GLN A 216 -2.35 -15.01 7.08
C GLN A 216 -2.04 -15.45 5.64
N ILE A 217 -1.28 -16.54 5.48
CA ILE A 217 -0.96 -17.12 4.16
C ILE A 217 -2.20 -17.76 3.53
N GLU A 218 -3.00 -18.48 4.31
CA GLU A 218 -4.27 -19.05 3.84
C GLU A 218 -5.24 -17.95 3.39
N PHE A 219 -5.31 -16.83 4.12
CA PHE A 219 -6.06 -15.67 3.67
C PHE A 219 -5.61 -15.17 2.30
N LEU A 220 -4.30 -14.93 2.10
CA LEU A 220 -3.77 -14.46 0.82
C LEU A 220 -4.05 -15.44 -0.31
N TYR A 221 -3.86 -16.74 -0.06
CA TYR A 221 -4.11 -17.79 -1.04
C TYR A 221 -5.58 -17.77 -1.51
N ASN A 222 -6.52 -17.76 -0.56
CA ASN A 222 -7.95 -17.69 -0.84
C ASN A 222 -8.34 -16.37 -1.53
N PHE A 223 -7.74 -15.26 -1.12
CA PHE A 223 -7.96 -13.97 -1.77
C PHE A 223 -7.52 -14.01 -3.24
N PHE A 224 -6.32 -14.52 -3.55
CA PHE A 224 -5.85 -14.64 -4.93
C PHE A 224 -6.72 -15.56 -5.78
N LEU A 225 -7.15 -16.71 -5.24
CA LEU A 225 -8.08 -17.60 -5.92
C LEU A 225 -9.45 -16.94 -6.18
N SER A 226 -9.96 -16.13 -5.23
CA SER A 226 -11.21 -15.39 -5.41
C SER A 226 -11.13 -14.35 -6.55
N LYS A 227 -9.92 -13.85 -6.83
CA LYS A 227 -9.63 -12.97 -7.97
C LYS A 227 -9.37 -13.73 -9.28
N GLY A 228 -9.36 -15.06 -9.25
CA GLY A 228 -8.96 -15.90 -10.38
C GLY A 228 -7.47 -15.84 -10.72
N ASP A 229 -6.63 -15.31 -9.81
CA ASP A 229 -5.20 -15.10 -10.03
C ASP A 229 -4.39 -16.31 -9.57
N LYS A 230 -4.41 -17.37 -10.38
CA LYS A 230 -3.69 -18.63 -10.09
C LYS A 230 -2.18 -18.43 -10.02
N VAL A 231 -1.63 -17.51 -10.82
CA VAL A 231 -0.19 -17.20 -10.81
C VAL A 231 0.19 -16.60 -9.47
N ALA A 232 -0.57 -15.63 -8.97
CA ALA A 232 -0.32 -15.09 -7.63
C ALA A 232 -0.39 -16.17 -6.53
N ALA A 233 -1.36 -17.09 -6.63
CA ALA A 233 -1.48 -18.20 -5.69
C ALA A 233 -0.26 -19.15 -5.70
N GLU A 234 0.28 -19.49 -6.88
CA GLU A 234 1.50 -20.30 -7.03
C GLU A 234 2.76 -19.56 -6.54
N LEU A 235 2.88 -18.27 -6.84
CA LEU A 235 4.00 -17.46 -6.34
C LEU A 235 3.96 -17.30 -4.82
N LEU A 236 2.78 -17.24 -4.21
CA LEU A 236 2.63 -17.24 -2.75
C LEU A 236 3.13 -18.55 -2.13
N GLN A 237 2.91 -19.70 -2.78
CA GLN A 237 3.45 -20.98 -2.31
C GLN A 237 4.98 -20.95 -2.30
N TYR A 238 5.59 -20.41 -3.36
CA TYR A 238 7.03 -20.21 -3.45
C TYR A 238 7.55 -19.29 -2.33
N ASP A 239 6.97 -18.11 -2.16
CA ASP A 239 7.35 -17.16 -1.11
C ASP A 239 7.19 -17.78 0.29
N THR A 240 6.13 -18.57 0.51
CA THR A 240 5.92 -19.29 1.77
C THR A 240 7.05 -20.26 2.07
N LEU A 241 7.48 -21.05 1.08
CA LEU A 241 8.58 -21.99 1.27
C LEU A 241 9.91 -21.27 1.52
N VAL A 242 10.20 -20.20 0.77
CA VAL A 242 11.48 -19.47 0.87
C VAL A 242 11.56 -18.68 2.19
N SER A 243 10.56 -17.84 2.47
CA SER A 243 10.58 -16.92 3.60
C SER A 243 10.50 -17.64 4.95
N TYR A 244 9.84 -18.79 5.00
CA TYR A 244 9.73 -19.60 6.22
C TYR A 244 10.64 -20.83 6.22
N ARG A 245 11.58 -20.94 5.26
CA ARG A 245 12.55 -22.06 5.15
C ARG A 245 11.85 -23.44 5.17
N GLY A 246 10.71 -23.54 4.50
CA GLY A 246 9.90 -24.75 4.41
C GLY A 246 9.17 -25.18 5.69
N LYS A 247 9.25 -24.39 6.78
CA LYS A 247 8.64 -24.73 8.08
C LYS A 247 7.13 -24.48 8.14
N VAL A 248 6.63 -23.56 7.32
CA VAL A 248 5.21 -23.22 7.24
C VAL A 248 4.62 -23.91 6.02
N ARG A 249 3.64 -24.80 6.26
CA ARG A 249 3.01 -25.68 5.27
C ARG A 249 1.54 -25.89 5.65
N SER A 250 0.64 -25.78 4.68
CA SER A 250 -0.77 -26.12 4.84
C SER A 250 -1.29 -26.76 3.55
N GLU A 251 -2.09 -27.82 3.70
CA GLU A 251 -2.82 -28.43 2.59
C GLU A 251 -3.78 -27.42 1.95
N ALA A 252 -4.36 -26.51 2.73
CA ALA A 252 -5.28 -25.47 2.24
C ALA A 252 -4.61 -24.50 1.26
N VAL A 253 -3.27 -24.38 1.28
CA VAL A 253 -2.50 -23.56 0.34
C VAL A 253 -1.73 -24.39 -0.68
N GLY A 254 -2.03 -25.70 -0.80
CA GLY A 254 -1.32 -26.60 -1.73
C GLY A 254 0.10 -26.93 -1.31
N LEU A 255 0.46 -26.74 -0.03
CA LEU A 255 1.76 -27.09 0.55
C LEU A 255 1.57 -28.16 1.64
N PRO A 256 1.38 -29.45 1.28
CA PRO A 256 1.20 -30.50 2.27
C PRO A 256 2.43 -30.63 3.18
N LYS A 257 2.21 -31.12 4.41
CA LYS A 257 3.29 -31.44 5.34
C LYS A 257 4.18 -32.51 4.72
N GLN A 258 5.50 -32.34 4.83
CA GLN A 258 6.42 -33.39 4.42
C GLN A 258 6.31 -34.58 5.37
N THR A 259 5.94 -35.72 4.82
CA THR A 259 5.96 -36.99 5.54
C THR A 259 7.33 -37.65 5.39
N LYS A 260 7.63 -38.62 6.25
CA LYS A 260 8.90 -39.34 6.19
C LYS A 260 9.04 -40.10 4.86
N GLU A 261 7.92 -40.59 4.35
CA GLU A 261 7.81 -41.30 3.08
C GLU A 261 8.18 -40.39 1.90
N LEU A 262 7.66 -39.16 1.86
CA LEU A 262 7.99 -38.17 0.81
C LEU A 262 9.47 -37.78 0.79
N LEU A 263 10.11 -37.71 1.97
CA LEU A 263 11.54 -37.42 2.06
C LEU A 263 12.37 -38.61 1.55
N GLN A 264 11.97 -39.84 1.87
CA GLN A 264 12.64 -41.05 1.41
C GLN A 264 12.51 -41.27 -0.11
N GLU A 265 11.36 -40.94 -0.70
CA GLU A 265 11.17 -40.95 -2.16
C GLU A 265 12.03 -39.90 -2.87
N GLY A 266 12.21 -38.72 -2.27
CA GLY A 266 13.05 -37.65 -2.81
C GLY A 266 14.55 -37.93 -2.69
N GLU A 267 14.99 -38.69 -1.68
CA GLU A 267 16.39 -39.15 -1.53
C GLU A 267 16.77 -40.27 -2.52
N ALA A 268 15.77 -40.94 -3.10
CA ALA A 268 15.98 -42.00 -4.09
C ALA A 268 16.19 -41.48 -5.54
N PHE A 269 16.08 -40.16 -5.75
CA PHE A 269 16.22 -39.49 -7.04
C PHE A 269 17.55 -38.73 -7.14
#